data_AF-A0A5K1EJC6-F1
#
_entry.id   AF-A0A5K1EJC6-F1
#
_cell.length_a   1.000
_cell.length_b   1.000
_cell.length_c   1.000
_cell.angle_alpha   90.00
_cell.angle_beta   90.00
_cell.angle_gamma   90.00
#
_symmetry.space_group_name_H-M   'P 1'
#
loop_
_entity.id
_entity.type
_entity.pdbx_description
1 polymer ?
#
loop_
_entity_poly.entity_id
_entity_poly.type
_entity_poly.pdbx_seq_one_letter_code
_entity_poly.pdbx_strand_id
1 'polypeptide(L)' 'LEQLPHHMPTLKWLDVALCDSLEQLPDHRPALKSLMVWASDGLKALVNMPALESLE' A
#
# COMPACT_ATOMS: atom_id res chain seq x y z
N LEU A 1 -16.11 1.34 2.50
CA LEU A 1 -14.89 1.44 1.67
C LEU A 1 -13.94 2.37 2.40
N GLU A 2 -13.01 1.81 3.15
CA GLU A 2 -11.94 2.59 3.77
C GLU A 2 -10.87 2.80 2.71
N GLN A 3 -10.77 4.04 2.22
CA GLN A 3 -9.75 4.40 1.24
C GLN A 3 -8.62 5.11 1.98
N LEU A 4 -7.38 4.68 1.76
CA LEU A 4 -6.22 5.42 2.24
C LEU A 4 -6.16 6.80 1.56
N PRO A 5 -5.64 7.83 2.24
CA PRO A 5 -5.39 9.13 1.64
C PRO A 5 -4.64 9.02 0.30
N HIS A 6 -5.17 9.65 -0.73
CA HIS A 6 -4.65 9.55 -2.11
C HIS A 6 -3.24 10.16 -2.31
N HIS A 7 -2.73 10.91 -1.34
CA HIS A 7 -1.46 11.61 -1.45
C HIS A 7 -0.62 11.42 -0.18
N MET A 8 0.40 10.58 -0.26
CA MET A 8 1.34 10.37 0.85
C MET A 8 2.79 10.45 0.36
N PRO A 9 3.29 11.68 0.10
CA PRO A 9 4.59 11.90 -0.52
C PRO A 9 5.77 11.52 0.39
N THR A 10 5.54 11.43 1.71
CA THR A 10 6.57 11.14 2.71
C THR A 10 6.47 9.73 3.29
N LEU A 11 5.50 8.92 2.86
CA LEU A 11 5.28 7.57 3.39
C LEU A 11 6.39 6.65 2.91
N LYS A 12 7.19 6.14 3.85
CA LYS A 12 8.33 5.25 3.58
C LYS A 12 8.02 3.78 3.81
N TRP A 13 7.16 3.51 4.78
CA TRP A 13 6.76 2.16 5.18
C TRP A 13 5.25 2.11 5.29
N LEU A 14 4.67 1.01 4.80
CA LEU A 14 3.25 0.73 4.90
C LEU A 14 3.07 -0.73 5.32
N ASP A 15 2.34 -0.93 6.39
CA ASP A 15 1.95 -2.25 6.90
C ASP A 15 0.43 -2.36 6.81
N VAL A 16 -0.03 -3.37 6.08
CA VAL A 16 -1.45 -3.68 5.89
C VAL A 16 -1.67 -5.07 6.46
N ALA A 17 -2.37 -5.16 7.58
CA ALA A 17 -2.71 -6.44 8.20
C ALA A 17 -4.22 -6.58 8.37
N LEU A 18 -4.77 -7.75 8.07
CA LEU A 18 -6.18 -8.11 8.30
C LEU A 18 -7.17 -7.10 7.67
N CYS A 19 -6.82 -6.57 6.50
CA CYS A 19 -7.60 -5.55 5.83
C CYS A 19 -8.21 -6.10 4.54
N ASP A 20 -9.43 -6.63 4.65
CA ASP A 20 -10.17 -7.20 3.52
C ASP A 20 -10.91 -6.14 2.70
N SER A 21 -11.07 -4.94 3.27
CA SER A 21 -11.71 -3.81 2.60
C SER A 21 -10.73 -3.02 1.73
N LEU A 22 -9.43 -3.22 1.87
CA LEU A 22 -8.42 -2.46 1.14
C LEU A 22 -8.15 -3.12 -0.20
N GLU A 23 -8.87 -2.68 -1.23
CA GLU A 23 -8.74 -3.26 -2.56
C GLU A 23 -7.54 -2.72 -3.35
N GLN A 24 -7.17 -1.47 -3.08
CA GLN A 24 -6.16 -0.72 -3.82
C GLN A 24 -5.39 0.20 -2.89
N LEU A 25 -4.11 0.37 -3.19
CA LEU A 25 -3.29 1.36 -2.52
C LEU A 25 -3.26 2.68 -3.31
N PRO A 26 -3.03 3.83 -2.64
CA PRO A 26 -3.08 5.13 -3.31
C PRO A 26 -1.97 5.28 -4.36
N ASP A 27 -2.30 5.87 -5.51
CA ASP A 27 -1.40 5.95 -6.67
C ASP A 27 -0.11 6.74 -6.40
N HIS A 28 -0.13 7.71 -5.48
CA HIS A 28 0.96 8.67 -5.32
C HIS A 28 1.70 8.52 -3.98
N ARG A 29 2.68 7.61 -3.98
CA ARG A 29 3.60 7.33 -2.84
C ARG A 29 5.06 7.26 -3.27
N PRO A 30 5.65 8.34 -3.81
CA PRO A 30 7.01 8.32 -4.38
C PRO A 30 8.11 7.94 -3.38
N ALA A 31 7.88 8.08 -2.07
CA ALA A 31 8.86 7.77 -1.03
C ALA A 31 8.73 6.36 -0.44
N LEU A 32 7.77 5.54 -0.90
CA LEU A 32 7.53 4.23 -0.30
C LEU A 32 8.66 3.28 -0.68
N LYS A 33 9.32 2.75 0.36
CA LYS A 33 10.46 1.83 0.25
C LYS A 33 10.07 0.41 0.63
N SER A 34 9.12 0.27 1.55
CA SER A 34 8.76 -1.02 2.10
C SER A 34 7.25 -1.13 2.26
N LEU A 35 6.69 -2.21 1.73
CA LEU A 35 5.28 -2.58 1.88
C LEU A 35 5.22 -3.97 2.50
N MET A 36 4.42 -4.11 3.55
CA MET A 36 4.11 -5.37 4.21
C MET A 36 2.61 -5.63 4.12
N VAL A 37 2.21 -6.81 3.64
CA VAL A 37 0.79 -7.19 3.53
C VAL A 37 0.56 -8.56 4.16
N TRP A 38 -0.20 -8.58 5.26
CA TRP A 38 -0.50 -9.79 6.02
C TRP A 38 -1.98 -10.09 6.04
N ALA A 39 -2.34 -11.32 5.64
CA ALA A 39 -3.72 -11.83 5.75
C ALA A 39 -4.77 -10.82 5.25
N SER A 40 -4.49 -10.22 4.09
CA SER A 40 -5.32 -9.22 3.42
C SER A 40 -5.77 -9.78 2.08
N ASP A 41 -6.95 -10.38 2.05
CA ASP A 41 -7.50 -11.00 0.83
C ASP A 41 -8.15 -9.96 -0.10
N GLY A 42 -8.39 -8.76 0.42
CA GLY A 42 -8.99 -7.64 -0.30
C GLY A 42 -8.07 -7.03 -1.35
N LEU A 43 -6.75 -7.06 -1.15
CA LEU A 43 -5.80 -6.28 -1.93
C LEU A 43 -5.57 -6.93 -3.31
N LYS A 44 -6.30 -6.47 -4.32
CA LYS A 44 -6.31 -7.05 -5.66
C LYS A 44 -5.29 -6.41 -6.60
N ALA A 45 -4.95 -5.14 -6.39
CA ALA A 45 -4.09 -4.41 -7.31
C ALA A 45 -3.14 -3.44 -6.60
N LEU A 46 -1.85 -3.67 -6.83
CA LEU A 46 -0.75 -2.77 -6.49
C LEU A 46 -0.35 -2.00 -7.75
N VAL A 47 -1.09 -0.94 -8.07
CA VAL A 47 -0.82 -0.11 -9.25
C VAL A 47 0.10 1.05 -8.88
N ASN A 48 0.95 1.49 -9.81
CA ASN A 48 1.81 2.66 -9.66
C ASN A 48 2.72 2.63 -8.42
N MET A 49 3.20 1.45 -8.04
CA MET A 49 4.16 1.33 -6.95
C MET A 49 5.49 1.95 -7.37
N PRO A 50 6.12 2.79 -6.51
CA PRO A 50 7.50 3.20 -6.75
C PRO A 50 8.42 1.96 -6.69
N ALA A 51 9.70 2.15 -7.03
CA ALA A 51 10.71 1.12 -6.81
C ALA A 51 10.81 0.81 -5.30
N LEU A 52 10.14 -0.27 -4.87
CA LEU A 52 10.22 -0.77 -3.51
C LEU A 52 11.59 -1.41 -3.29
N GLU A 53 12.17 -1.15 -2.13
CA GLU A 53 13.36 -1.84 -1.64
C GLU A 53 12.99 -3.21 -1.08
N SER A 54 11.79 -3.35 -0.51
CA SER A 54 11.28 -4.63 -0.01
C SER A 54 9.74 -4.73 -0.12
N LEU A 55 9.26 -5.92 -0.44
CA LEU A 55 7.85 -6.30 -0.51
C LEU A 55 7.71 -7.66 0.17
N GLU A 56 6.98 -7.70 1.29
CA GLU A 56 6.70 -8.91 2.07
C GLU A 56 5.19 -9.14 2.26
#